data_AF-A0A377M7P6-F1
#
_entry.id   AF-A0A377M7P6-F1
#
_cell.length_a   1.000
_cell.length_b   1.000
_cell.length_c   1.000
_cell.angle_alpha   90.00
_cell.angle_beta   90.00
_cell.angle_gamma   90.00
#
_symmetry.space_group_name_H-M   'P 1'
#
loop_
_entity.id
_entity.type
_entity.pdbx_description
1 polymer ?
#
loop_
_entity_poly.entity_id
_entity_poly.type
_entity_poly.pdbx_seq_one_letter_code
_entity_poly.pdbx_strand_id
1 'polypeptide(L)'
;MLNRIKIVTSLMLVLAIFGLLQLTSGGLFFNALKHDKENFTVLQTIRQQQSTLNASWVALLQTRNTLNRAGIRYMMDQNNIGSGATVNDLMQIASVSLKQAEKNWAAYEALPRDPRQSDAEAMEIKRNYDIYHGALAELIQLLGAGKINAFFDQPTQSYQDGFEKQYVNYLLQNDKLYQMAGGKQQQLLQPGDLGADQRADGCAGGHRGRVAGYQAGADLSADPSHRQHPPYRQWRSGEAH
;
A
#
# COMPACT_ATOMS: atom_id res chain seq x y z
N MET A 1 -20.12 -43.78 64.13
CA MET A 1 -19.95 -42.79 65.22
C MET A 1 -19.78 -41.37 64.65
N LEU A 2 -20.73 -40.90 63.83
CA LEU A 2 -20.63 -39.59 63.14
C LEU A 2 -21.65 -38.58 63.69
N ASN A 3 -21.82 -38.52 65.01
CA ASN A 3 -22.93 -37.77 65.60
C ASN A 3 -22.53 -36.71 66.64
N ARG A 4 -21.40 -36.03 66.42
CA ARG A 4 -21.04 -34.76 67.12
C ARG A 4 -20.16 -33.84 66.27
N ILE A 5 -20.52 -33.58 65.00
CA ILE A 5 -19.92 -32.43 64.30
C ILE A 5 -20.69 -31.18 64.77
N LYS A 6 -20.01 -30.29 65.49
CA LYS A 6 -20.58 -28.99 65.86
C LYS A 6 -20.93 -28.25 64.56
N ILE A 7 -22.11 -27.65 64.50
CA ILE A 7 -22.59 -26.86 63.35
C ILE A 7 -21.52 -25.84 62.89
N VAL A 8 -20.77 -25.29 63.85
CA VAL A 8 -19.63 -24.37 63.63
C VAL A 8 -18.49 -25.01 62.82
N THR A 9 -18.16 -26.29 63.06
CA THR A 9 -17.11 -27.01 62.34
C THR A 9 -17.52 -27.31 60.90
N SER A 10 -18.81 -27.61 60.65
CA SER A 10 -19.35 -27.76 59.30
C SER A 10 -19.33 -26.42 58.53
N LEU A 11 -19.71 -25.33 59.21
CA LEU A 11 -19.69 -23.98 58.63
C LEU A 11 -18.27 -23.54 58.24
N MET A 12 -17.28 -23.78 59.10
CA MET A 12 -15.87 -23.51 58.80
C MET A 12 -15.35 -24.29 57.58
N LEU A 13 -15.76 -25.56 57.43
CA LEU A 13 -15.37 -26.38 56.28
C LEU A 13 -15.93 -25.83 54.96
N VAL A 14 -17.21 -25.44 54.96
CA VAL A 14 -17.87 -24.87 53.78
C VAL A 14 -17.22 -23.54 53.39
N LEU A 15 -16.92 -22.68 54.36
CA LEU A 15 -16.21 -21.42 54.11
C LEU A 15 -14.80 -21.64 53.57
N ALA A 16 -14.07 -22.62 54.07
CA ALA A 16 -12.73 -22.95 53.57
C ALA A 16 -12.77 -23.44 52.11
N ILE A 17 -13.70 -24.34 51.77
CA ILE A 17 -13.88 -24.82 50.38
C ILE A 17 -14.32 -23.68 49.46
N PHE A 18 -15.23 -22.83 49.92
CA PHE A 18 -15.68 -21.67 49.16
C PHE A 18 -14.56 -20.67 48.89
N GLY A 19 -13.73 -20.37 49.90
CA GLY A 19 -12.53 -19.54 49.73
C GLY A 19 -11.52 -20.15 48.76
N LEU A 20 -11.33 -21.47 48.80
CA LEU A 20 -10.45 -22.18 47.88
C LEU A 20 -10.95 -22.13 46.44
N LEU A 21 -12.27 -22.28 46.24
CA LEU A 21 -12.92 -22.13 44.93
C LEU A 21 -12.88 -20.68 44.41
N GLN A 22 -13.00 -19.69 45.30
CA GLN A 22 -12.84 -18.28 44.93
C GLN A 22 -11.40 -17.95 44.55
N LEU A 23 -10.40 -18.54 45.23
CA LEU A 23 -8.98 -18.35 44.92
C LEU A 23 -8.58 -19.03 43.61
N THR A 24 -9.10 -20.23 43.30
CA THR A 24 -8.84 -20.87 42.01
C THR A 24 -9.50 -20.11 40.86
N SER A 25 -10.72 -19.59 41.06
CA SER A 25 -11.39 -18.72 40.08
C SER A 25 -10.63 -17.40 39.87
N GLY A 26 -10.24 -16.73 40.96
CA GLY A 26 -9.42 -15.51 40.90
C GLY A 26 -8.03 -15.74 40.32
N GLY A 27 -7.41 -16.89 40.61
CA GLY A 27 -6.09 -17.28 40.10
C GLY A 27 -6.09 -17.63 38.61
N LEU A 28 -7.09 -18.38 38.13
CA LEU A 28 -7.27 -18.61 36.70
C LEU A 28 -7.58 -17.31 35.95
N PHE A 29 -8.43 -16.46 36.52
CA PHE A 29 -8.75 -15.15 35.96
C PHE A 29 -7.51 -14.24 35.87
N PHE A 30 -6.65 -14.26 36.89
CA PHE A 30 -5.38 -13.52 36.87
C PHE A 30 -4.39 -14.09 35.85
N ASN A 31 -4.36 -15.41 35.66
CA ASN A 31 -3.54 -16.06 34.64
C ASN A 31 -4.03 -15.75 33.22
N ALA A 32 -5.36 -15.72 33.01
CA ALA A 32 -5.97 -15.30 31.74
C ALA A 32 -5.67 -13.82 31.43
N LEU A 33 -5.80 -12.92 32.43
CA LEU A 33 -5.46 -11.50 32.26
C LEU A 33 -3.97 -11.25 32.01
N LYS A 34 -3.07 -12.07 32.57
CA LYS A 34 -1.63 -11.98 32.30
C LYS A 34 -1.31 -12.39 30.86
N HIS A 35 -2.01 -13.40 30.34
CA HIS A 35 -1.91 -13.82 28.93
C HIS A 35 -2.50 -12.76 27.96
N ASP A 36 -3.52 -12.01 28.37
CA ASP A 36 -4.13 -10.94 27.56
C ASP A 36 -3.28 -9.65 27.51
N LYS A 37 -2.56 -9.31 28.59
CA LYS A 37 -1.71 -8.11 28.63
C LYS A 37 -0.48 -8.19 27.71
N GLU A 38 0.17 -9.35 27.62
CA GLU A 38 1.32 -9.54 26.72
C GLU A 38 0.90 -9.52 25.25
N ASN A 39 -0.25 -10.11 24.91
CA ASN A 39 -0.78 -10.12 23.56
C ASN A 39 -1.19 -8.72 23.05
N PHE A 40 -1.68 -7.82 23.93
CA PHE A 40 -2.12 -6.48 23.53
C PHE A 40 -0.96 -5.57 23.07
N THR A 41 0.18 -5.59 23.77
CA THR A 41 1.37 -4.81 23.39
C THR A 41 2.04 -5.37 22.11
N VAL A 42 2.01 -6.69 21.93
CA VAL A 42 2.48 -7.37 20.72
C VAL A 42 1.65 -6.95 19.50
N LEU A 43 0.32 -7.00 19.61
CA LEU A 43 -0.59 -6.63 18.52
C LEU A 43 -0.44 -5.17 18.09
N GLN A 44 -0.27 -4.24 19.04
CA GLN A 44 -0.04 -2.83 18.71
C GLN A 44 1.30 -2.62 17.98
N THR A 45 2.34 -3.34 18.38
CA THR A 45 3.67 -3.25 17.76
C THR A 45 3.66 -3.78 16.34
N ILE A 46 3.05 -4.94 16.08
CA ILE A 46 2.94 -5.51 14.73
C ILE A 46 2.15 -4.56 13.80
N ARG A 47 1.11 -3.87 14.31
CA ARG A 47 0.34 -2.88 13.53
C ARG A 47 1.22 -1.71 13.14
N GLN A 48 2.00 -1.20 14.10
CA GLN A 48 2.91 -0.10 13.85
C GLN A 48 3.96 -0.50 12.81
N GLN A 49 4.55 -1.70 12.92
CA GLN A 49 5.53 -2.22 11.95
C GLN A 49 4.93 -2.29 10.55
N GLN A 50 3.72 -2.85 10.40
CA GLN A 50 3.04 -2.93 9.11
C GLN A 50 2.75 -1.54 8.53
N SER A 51 2.28 -0.61 9.38
CA SER A 51 1.99 0.77 8.96
C SER A 51 3.24 1.49 8.44
N THR A 52 4.34 1.45 9.20
CA THR A 52 5.60 2.11 8.81
C THR A 52 6.24 1.46 7.59
N LEU A 53 6.21 0.12 7.50
CA LEU A 53 6.70 -0.60 6.34
C LEU A 53 5.89 -0.30 5.08
N ASN A 54 4.56 -0.33 5.17
CA ASN A 54 3.68 0.02 4.05
C ASN A 54 3.88 1.48 3.61
N ALA A 55 4.04 2.41 4.56
CA ALA A 55 4.34 3.80 4.26
C ALA A 55 5.70 3.97 3.55
N SER A 56 6.69 3.14 3.86
CA SER A 56 7.96 3.10 3.13
C SER A 56 7.76 2.56 1.71
N TRP A 57 7.07 1.43 1.55
CA TRP A 57 6.77 0.83 0.25
C TRP A 57 6.06 1.78 -0.71
N VAL A 58 4.98 2.43 -0.25
CA VAL A 58 4.23 3.40 -1.05
C VAL A 58 5.11 4.59 -1.48
N ALA A 59 5.96 5.09 -0.60
CA ALA A 59 6.88 6.18 -0.91
C ALA A 59 7.95 5.78 -1.96
N LEU A 60 8.44 4.54 -1.93
CA LEU A 60 9.32 4.00 -2.98
C LEU A 60 8.60 3.92 -4.33
N LEU A 61 7.37 3.41 -4.35
CA LEU A 61 6.55 3.35 -5.57
C LEU A 61 6.28 4.74 -6.14
N GLN A 62 6.00 5.72 -5.29
CA GLN A 62 5.79 7.11 -5.71
C GLN A 62 7.08 7.75 -6.25
N THR A 63 8.22 7.43 -5.64
CA THR A 63 9.53 7.83 -6.16
C THR A 63 9.73 7.29 -7.58
N ARG A 64 9.51 5.99 -7.79
CA ARG A 64 9.63 5.36 -9.11
C ARG A 64 8.67 5.98 -10.14
N ASN A 65 7.41 6.19 -9.77
CA ASN A 65 6.43 6.82 -10.67
C ASN A 65 6.87 8.23 -11.08
N THR A 66 7.36 9.02 -10.12
CA THR A 66 7.85 10.38 -10.37
C THR A 66 9.10 10.37 -11.25
N LEU A 67 10.03 9.44 -11.02
CA LEU A 67 11.22 9.27 -11.86
C LEU A 67 10.86 8.86 -13.29
N ASN A 68 9.90 7.97 -13.48
CA ASN A 68 9.42 7.61 -14.82
C ASN A 68 8.84 8.83 -15.55
N ARG A 69 8.05 9.66 -14.85
CA ARG A 69 7.56 10.94 -15.41
C ARG A 69 8.70 11.88 -15.75
N ALA A 70 9.74 11.98 -14.91
CA ALA A 70 10.91 12.81 -15.14
C ALA A 70 11.70 12.34 -16.37
N GLY A 71 11.91 11.03 -16.53
CA GLY A 71 12.60 10.45 -17.69
C GLY A 71 11.85 10.70 -19.01
N ILE A 72 10.53 10.52 -19.03
CA ILE A 72 9.71 10.84 -20.21
C ILE A 72 9.76 12.34 -20.50
N ARG A 73 9.69 13.19 -19.47
CA ARG A 73 9.78 14.64 -19.63
C ARG A 73 11.13 15.08 -20.18
N TYR A 74 12.22 14.46 -19.72
CA TYR A 74 13.57 14.71 -20.23
C TYR A 74 13.66 14.47 -21.75
N MET A 75 13.01 13.42 -22.25
CA MET A 75 12.93 13.16 -23.70
C MET A 75 12.04 14.17 -24.46
N MET A 76 10.98 14.69 -23.82
CA MET A 76 10.10 15.69 -24.44
C MET A 76 10.72 17.10 -24.48
N ASP A 77 11.42 17.50 -23.42
CA ASP A 77 12.04 18.84 -23.33
C ASP A 77 13.18 19.01 -24.36
N GLN A 78 13.83 17.92 -24.80
CA GLN A 78 14.76 17.96 -25.94
C GLN A 78 14.11 18.47 -27.24
N ASN A 79 12.79 18.33 -27.37
CA ASN A 79 12.04 18.77 -28.54
C ASN A 79 11.32 20.12 -28.32
N ASN A 80 11.56 20.82 -27.20
CA ASN A 80 10.89 22.08 -26.82
C ASN A 80 9.34 22.00 -26.73
N ILE A 81 8.77 20.82 -26.47
CA ILE A 81 7.31 20.58 -26.48
C ILE A 81 6.70 20.55 -25.05
N GLY A 82 7.47 20.84 -24.02
CA GLY A 82 7.04 20.63 -22.64
C GLY A 82 6.16 21.73 -22.01
N SER A 83 4.94 21.39 -21.57
CA SER A 83 4.12 22.18 -20.64
C SER A 83 3.96 21.49 -19.28
N GLY A 84 3.99 22.22 -18.15
CA GLY A 84 3.90 21.65 -16.79
C GLY A 84 5.24 21.56 -16.04
N ALA A 85 5.31 20.68 -15.02
CA ALA A 85 6.49 20.53 -14.14
C ALA A 85 7.74 20.13 -14.93
N THR A 86 8.86 20.80 -14.65
CA THR A 86 10.14 20.55 -15.32
C THR A 86 10.77 19.24 -14.83
N VAL A 87 11.77 18.74 -15.56
CA VAL A 87 12.58 17.60 -15.07
C VAL A 87 13.13 17.88 -13.68
N ASN A 88 13.63 19.09 -13.43
CA ASN A 88 14.19 19.48 -12.13
C ASN A 88 13.15 19.44 -11.01
N ASP A 89 11.92 19.88 -11.27
CA ASP A 89 10.83 19.82 -10.29
C ASP A 89 10.48 18.36 -9.95
N LEU A 90 10.36 17.51 -10.97
CA LEU A 90 10.06 16.09 -10.79
C LEU A 90 11.19 15.37 -10.06
N MET A 91 12.45 15.73 -10.35
CA MET A 91 13.63 15.22 -9.66
C MET A 91 13.64 15.60 -8.18
N GLN A 92 13.24 16.82 -7.84
CA GLN A 92 13.09 17.25 -6.46
C GLN A 92 11.97 16.48 -5.74
N ILE A 93 10.82 16.28 -6.39
CA ILE A 93 9.70 15.51 -5.84
C ILE A 93 10.10 14.04 -5.61
N ALA A 94 10.82 13.43 -6.55
CA ALA A 94 11.34 12.07 -6.42
C ALA A 94 12.32 11.97 -5.24
N SER A 95 13.24 12.92 -5.10
CA SER A 95 14.20 12.96 -4.00
C SER A 95 13.53 13.11 -2.63
N VAL A 96 12.49 13.95 -2.53
CA VAL A 96 11.68 14.10 -1.31
C VAL A 96 10.94 12.81 -0.98
N SER A 97 10.35 12.15 -1.98
CA SER A 97 9.63 10.89 -1.80
C SER A 97 10.57 9.77 -1.33
N LEU A 98 11.79 9.70 -1.88
CA LEU A 98 12.79 8.72 -1.47
C LEU A 98 13.24 8.93 -0.02
N LYS A 99 13.48 10.19 0.39
CA LYS A 99 13.76 10.53 1.80
C LYS A 99 12.62 10.18 2.74
N GLN A 100 11.37 10.32 2.28
CA GLN A 100 10.21 9.91 3.07
C GLN A 100 10.15 8.39 3.23
N ALA A 101 10.53 7.63 2.21
CA ALA A 101 10.68 6.18 2.30
C ALA A 101 11.76 5.78 3.32
N GLU A 102 12.93 6.43 3.29
CA GLU A 102 14.02 6.24 4.27
C GLU A 102 13.55 6.49 5.70
N LYS A 103 12.84 7.59 5.93
CA LYS A 103 12.29 7.92 7.25
C LYS A 103 11.32 6.84 7.74
N ASN A 104 10.42 6.39 6.88
CA ASN A 104 9.43 5.35 7.21
C ASN A 104 10.10 3.99 7.44
N TRP A 105 11.13 3.68 6.67
CA TRP A 105 11.94 2.48 6.82
C TRP A 105 12.72 2.48 8.14
N ALA A 106 13.41 3.58 8.47
CA ALA A 106 14.12 3.71 9.75
C ALA A 106 13.16 3.59 10.94
N ALA A 107 11.94 4.14 10.83
CA ALA A 107 10.90 3.98 11.83
C ALA A 107 10.45 2.50 11.96
N TYR A 108 10.37 1.76 10.85
CA TYR A 108 10.11 0.32 10.87
C TYR A 108 11.24 -0.46 11.57
N GLU A 109 12.50 -0.19 11.22
CA GLU A 109 13.67 -0.88 11.81
C GLU A 109 13.83 -0.61 13.31
N ALA A 110 13.39 0.55 13.79
CA ALA A 110 13.46 0.91 15.21
C ALA A 110 12.40 0.20 16.07
N LEU A 111 11.39 -0.43 15.47
CA LEU A 111 10.33 -1.11 16.22
C LEU A 111 10.83 -2.47 16.71
N PRO A 112 10.52 -2.85 17.97
CA PRO A 112 10.90 -4.15 18.49
C PRO A 112 10.20 -5.25 17.71
N ARG A 113 10.93 -6.33 17.41
CA ARG A 113 10.38 -7.52 16.76
C ARG A 113 9.80 -8.48 17.79
N ASP A 114 8.72 -9.15 17.42
CA ASP A 114 8.18 -10.25 18.22
C ASP A 114 9.10 -11.48 18.08
N PRO A 115 9.41 -12.23 19.15
CA PRO A 115 10.25 -13.43 19.08
C PRO A 115 9.74 -14.52 18.13
N ARG A 116 8.47 -14.49 17.73
CA ARG A 116 7.85 -15.42 16.77
C ARG A 116 8.07 -14.99 15.31
N GLN A 117 8.58 -13.78 15.05
CA GLN A 117 8.96 -13.32 13.71
C GLN A 117 10.33 -13.89 13.32
N SER A 118 10.49 -14.23 12.04
CA SER A 118 11.74 -14.81 11.51
C SER A 118 12.83 -13.76 11.29
N ASP A 119 13.99 -13.94 11.92
CA ASP A 119 15.18 -13.10 11.70
C ASP A 119 15.74 -13.26 10.27
N ALA A 120 15.63 -14.45 9.68
CA ALA A 120 16.04 -14.67 8.30
C ALA A 120 15.23 -13.80 7.32
N GLU A 121 13.94 -13.66 7.58
CA GLU A 121 13.06 -12.85 6.74
C GLU A 121 13.21 -11.36 6.99
N ALA A 122 13.53 -10.99 8.24
CA ALA A 122 13.97 -9.64 8.58
C ALA A 122 15.15 -9.19 7.73
N MET A 123 16.14 -10.08 7.57
CA MET A 123 17.31 -9.80 6.75
C MET A 123 16.95 -9.75 5.26
N GLU A 124 16.09 -10.66 4.77
CA GLU A 124 15.69 -10.67 3.36
C GLU A 124 14.88 -9.42 2.97
N ILE A 125 13.95 -8.98 3.79
CA ILE A 125 13.19 -7.75 3.51
C ILE A 125 14.12 -6.52 3.51
N LYS A 126 15.07 -6.45 4.44
CA LYS A 126 16.08 -5.39 4.48
C LYS A 126 16.97 -5.41 3.24
N ARG A 127 17.50 -6.57 2.86
CA ARG A 127 18.34 -6.72 1.69
C ARG A 127 17.66 -6.24 0.41
N ASN A 128 16.39 -6.63 0.22
CA ASN A 128 15.64 -6.22 -0.97
C ASN A 128 15.21 -4.74 -0.91
N TYR A 129 14.95 -4.20 0.28
CA TYR A 129 14.77 -2.75 0.46
C TYR A 129 16.03 -1.99 0.03
N ASP A 130 17.20 -2.37 0.56
CA ASP A 130 18.47 -1.68 0.27
C ASP A 130 18.79 -1.73 -1.24
N ILE A 131 18.54 -2.87 -1.90
CA ILE A 131 18.69 -3.01 -3.36
C ILE A 131 17.75 -2.05 -4.10
N TYR A 132 16.45 -2.06 -3.77
CA TYR A 132 15.48 -1.28 -4.51
C TYR A 132 15.62 0.23 -4.25
N HIS A 133 15.82 0.62 -2.99
CA HIS A 133 16.14 1.99 -2.59
C HIS A 133 17.41 2.49 -3.30
N GLY A 134 18.49 1.69 -3.27
CA GLY A 134 19.74 2.02 -3.93
C GLY A 134 19.57 2.19 -5.45
N ALA A 135 18.77 1.34 -6.09
CA ALA A 135 18.44 1.47 -7.51
C ALA A 135 17.70 2.78 -7.82
N LEU A 136 16.71 3.17 -7.01
CA LEU A 136 16.00 4.45 -7.16
C LEU A 136 16.90 5.66 -6.91
N ALA A 137 17.81 5.57 -5.94
CA ALA A 137 18.82 6.60 -5.69
C ALA A 137 19.77 6.75 -6.89
N GLU A 138 20.18 5.63 -7.50
CA GLU A 138 20.98 5.62 -8.72
C GLU A 138 20.22 6.26 -9.90
N LEU A 139 18.93 5.96 -10.09
CA LEU A 139 18.12 6.62 -11.13
C LEU A 139 18.08 8.14 -10.98
N ILE A 140 18.01 8.65 -9.74
CA ILE A 140 18.10 10.08 -9.45
C ILE A 140 19.47 10.63 -9.94
N GLN A 141 20.57 9.96 -9.60
CA GLN A 141 21.90 10.38 -10.03
C GLN A 141 22.07 10.34 -11.55
N LEU A 142 21.60 9.27 -12.20
CA LEU A 142 21.69 9.10 -13.64
C LEU A 142 20.92 10.19 -14.40
N LEU A 143 19.69 10.48 -13.98
CA LEU A 143 18.88 11.52 -14.62
C LEU A 143 19.45 12.93 -14.35
N GLY A 144 19.95 13.18 -13.14
CA GLY A 144 20.64 14.43 -12.80
C GLY A 144 21.94 14.65 -13.60
N ALA A 145 22.64 13.56 -13.95
CA ALA A 145 23.82 13.59 -14.81
C ALA A 145 23.49 13.57 -16.32
N GLY A 146 22.20 13.60 -16.71
CA GLY A 146 21.77 13.53 -18.11
C GLY A 146 22.00 12.18 -18.79
N LYS A 147 22.32 11.12 -18.04
CA LYS A 147 22.61 9.76 -18.53
C LYS A 147 21.32 8.97 -18.78
N ILE A 148 20.49 9.46 -19.70
CA ILE A 148 19.14 8.93 -19.93
C ILE A 148 19.12 7.47 -20.41
N ASN A 149 20.11 7.03 -21.19
CA ASN A 149 20.18 5.63 -21.64
C ASN A 149 20.40 4.69 -20.45
N ALA A 150 21.39 5.00 -19.60
CA ALA A 150 21.65 4.22 -18.38
C ALA A 150 20.47 4.23 -17.40
N PHE A 151 19.71 5.33 -17.35
CA PHE A 151 18.47 5.40 -16.57
C PHE A 151 17.44 4.36 -17.04
N PHE A 152 17.27 4.18 -18.36
CA PHE A 152 16.34 3.19 -18.91
C PHE A 152 16.89 1.76 -18.93
N ASP A 153 18.22 1.59 -18.98
CA ASP A 153 18.88 0.28 -18.99
C ASP A 153 18.86 -0.39 -17.60
N GLN A 154 18.67 0.37 -16.52
CA GLN A 154 18.61 -0.20 -15.17
C GLN A 154 17.40 -1.14 -15.04
N PRO A 155 17.57 -2.39 -14.56
CA PRO A 155 16.48 -3.36 -14.42
C PRO A 155 15.63 -3.10 -13.16
N THR A 156 15.15 -1.86 -12.97
CA THR A 156 14.45 -1.39 -11.75
C THR A 156 13.23 -2.23 -11.41
N GLN A 157 12.51 -2.77 -12.41
CA GLN A 157 11.35 -3.64 -12.18
C GLN A 157 11.72 -4.89 -11.38
N SER A 158 12.84 -5.54 -11.71
CA SER A 158 13.29 -6.75 -11.01
C SER A 158 13.57 -6.47 -9.53
N TYR A 159 14.17 -5.32 -9.22
CA TYR A 159 14.40 -4.88 -7.84
C TYR A 159 13.11 -4.57 -7.10
N GLN A 160 12.14 -3.94 -7.77
CA GLN A 160 10.81 -3.72 -7.22
C GLN A 160 10.12 -5.05 -6.90
N ASP A 161 10.10 -6.00 -7.85
CA ASP A 161 9.48 -7.31 -7.70
C ASP A 161 10.13 -8.11 -6.56
N GLY A 162 11.45 -8.01 -6.43
CA GLY A 162 12.22 -8.62 -5.33
C GLY A 162 11.78 -8.11 -3.96
N PHE A 163 11.63 -6.79 -3.81
CA PHE A 163 11.14 -6.19 -2.56
C PHE A 163 9.66 -6.48 -2.32
N GLU A 164 8.81 -6.39 -3.34
CA GLU A 164 7.38 -6.69 -3.25
C GLU A 164 7.14 -8.12 -2.75
N LYS A 165 7.89 -9.10 -3.28
CA LYS A 165 7.81 -10.48 -2.82
C LYS A 165 8.07 -10.61 -1.32
N GLN A 166 9.12 -9.96 -0.81
CA GLN A 166 9.43 -10.01 0.62
C GLN A 166 8.42 -9.23 1.47
N TYR A 167 7.95 -8.11 0.96
CA TYR A 167 6.88 -7.33 1.58
C TYR A 167 5.60 -8.16 1.74
N VAL A 168 5.14 -8.83 0.68
CA VAL A 168 3.95 -9.70 0.72
C VAL A 168 4.16 -10.89 1.67
N ASN A 169 5.32 -11.55 1.62
CA ASN A 169 5.64 -12.62 2.55
C ASN A 169 5.57 -12.15 4.01
N TYR A 170 6.15 -10.98 4.32
CA TYR A 170 6.11 -10.39 5.65
C TYR A 170 4.68 -10.13 6.14
N LEU A 171 3.80 -9.61 5.26
CA LEU A 171 2.38 -9.43 5.60
C LEU A 171 1.70 -10.76 5.94
N LEU A 172 1.89 -11.79 5.11
CA LEU A 172 1.29 -13.11 5.32
C LEU A 172 1.73 -13.75 6.65
N GLN A 173 2.94 -13.47 7.12
CA GLN A 173 3.41 -13.97 8.42
C GLN A 173 2.82 -13.22 9.59
N ASN A 174 2.78 -11.90 9.49
CA ASN A 174 2.14 -11.09 10.51
C ASN A 174 0.65 -11.46 10.63
N ASP A 175 -0.05 -11.71 9.52
CA ASP A 175 -1.44 -12.15 9.52
C ASP A 175 -1.62 -13.46 10.32
N LYS A 176 -0.69 -14.41 10.22
CA LYS A 176 -0.71 -15.64 11.04
C LYS A 176 -0.53 -15.32 12.52
N LEU A 177 0.36 -14.39 12.87
CA LEU A 177 0.57 -13.94 14.24
C LEU A 177 -0.69 -13.26 14.81
N TYR A 178 -1.38 -12.43 14.02
CA TYR A 178 -2.66 -11.82 14.40
C TYR A 178 -3.75 -12.86 14.68
N GLN A 179 -3.89 -13.86 13.79
CA GLN A 179 -4.88 -14.92 13.96
C GLN A 179 -4.60 -15.75 15.23
N MET A 180 -3.34 -16.09 15.50
CA MET A 180 -2.95 -16.79 16.73
C MET A 180 -3.18 -15.96 17.99
N ALA A 181 -3.06 -14.64 17.91
CA ALA A 181 -3.30 -13.71 19.02
C ALA A 181 -4.78 -13.29 19.18
N GLY A 182 -5.70 -13.88 18.41
CA GLY A 182 -7.15 -13.58 18.49
C GLY A 182 -7.56 -12.23 17.88
N GLY A 183 -6.64 -11.55 17.18
CA GLY A 183 -6.90 -10.28 16.52
C GLY A 183 -7.54 -10.46 15.15
N LYS A 184 -8.56 -9.64 14.82
CA LYS A 184 -8.98 -9.42 13.44
C LYS A 184 -8.17 -8.26 12.86
N GLN A 185 -7.45 -8.52 11.78
CA GLN A 185 -6.74 -7.50 11.04
C GLN A 185 -7.72 -6.79 10.10
N GLN A 186 -7.68 -5.46 10.07
CA GLN A 186 -8.40 -4.71 9.04
C GLN A 186 -7.67 -4.97 7.73
N GLN A 187 -8.42 -5.53 6.78
CA GLN A 187 -7.96 -5.92 5.47
C GLN A 187 -7.41 -4.70 4.72
N LEU A 188 -6.10 -4.50 4.80
CA LEU A 188 -5.37 -3.62 3.88
C LEU A 188 -5.29 -4.36 2.55
N LEU A 189 -5.77 -3.69 1.49
CA LEU A 189 -5.84 -4.18 0.11
C LEU A 189 -4.59 -4.99 -0.24
N GLN A 190 -4.80 -6.28 -0.53
CA GLN A 190 -3.72 -7.15 -0.98
C GLN A 190 -3.25 -6.65 -2.36
N PRO A 191 -1.95 -6.54 -2.62
CA PRO A 191 -1.45 -6.18 -3.95
C PRO A 191 -1.84 -7.20 -5.06
N GLY A 192 -2.44 -8.33 -4.69
CA GLY A 192 -3.00 -9.32 -5.62
C GLY A 192 -4.20 -8.86 -6.45
N ASP A 193 -4.85 -7.74 -6.11
CA ASP A 193 -5.98 -7.20 -6.88
C ASP A 193 -5.53 -6.33 -8.09
N LEU A 194 -4.22 -6.17 -8.32
CA LEU A 194 -3.67 -5.35 -9.41
C LEU A 194 -2.94 -6.14 -10.52
N GLY A 195 -2.99 -7.47 -10.53
CA GLY A 195 -2.07 -8.25 -11.38
C GLY A 195 -2.56 -9.56 -12.00
N ALA A 196 -3.86 -9.87 -11.99
CA ALA A 196 -4.35 -11.20 -12.42
C ALA A 196 -5.42 -11.20 -13.53
N ASP A 197 -5.57 -10.14 -14.33
CA ASP A 197 -6.49 -10.16 -15.47
C ASP A 197 -5.93 -9.48 -16.72
N GLN A 198 -4.85 -10.04 -17.28
CA GLN A 198 -4.40 -9.70 -18.64
C GLN A 198 -3.39 -10.69 -19.27
N ARG A 199 -3.47 -11.97 -18.92
CA ARG A 199 -2.69 -13.03 -19.59
C ARG A 199 -3.57 -14.22 -20.01
N ALA A 200 -4.52 -13.93 -20.90
CA ALA A 200 -5.17 -14.82 -21.89
C ALA A 200 -6.25 -13.91 -22.52
N ASP A 201 -6.10 -13.35 -23.71
CA ASP A 201 -6.24 -14.09 -24.96
C ASP A 201 -5.49 -13.40 -26.10
N GLY A 202 -4.64 -14.16 -26.78
CA GLY A 202 -4.16 -13.84 -28.11
C GLY A 202 -5.15 -14.33 -29.17
N CYS A 203 -5.35 -13.49 -30.19
CA CYS A 203 -5.61 -13.88 -31.59
C CYS A 203 -6.80 -14.80 -31.90
N ALA A 204 -7.91 -14.23 -32.41
CA ALA A 204 -8.57 -14.67 -33.66
C ALA A 204 -9.87 -13.90 -33.94
N GLY A 205 -10.07 -13.51 -35.20
CA GLY A 205 -11.40 -13.49 -35.84
C GLY A 205 -12.26 -12.24 -35.70
N GLY A 206 -12.38 -11.48 -36.78
CA GLY A 206 -13.43 -10.47 -36.92
C GLY A 206 -14.81 -11.09 -37.13
N HIS A 207 -15.87 -10.40 -36.66
CA HIS A 207 -17.08 -10.06 -37.42
C HIS A 207 -18.13 -9.40 -36.51
N ARG A 208 -18.71 -8.32 -37.03
CA ARG A 208 -20.09 -7.81 -36.83
C ARG A 208 -20.73 -7.91 -35.44
N GLY A 209 -20.96 -6.71 -34.89
CA GLY A 209 -22.31 -6.24 -34.59
C GLY A 209 -22.87 -6.59 -33.22
N ARG A 210 -23.18 -5.56 -32.42
CA ARG A 210 -24.56 -5.10 -32.18
C ARG A 210 -24.50 -3.93 -31.20
N VAL A 211 -24.96 -2.77 -31.67
CA VAL A 211 -25.24 -1.61 -30.84
C VAL A 211 -26.64 -1.81 -30.26
N ALA A 212 -26.76 -1.72 -28.94
CA ALA A 212 -28.00 -1.54 -28.19
C ALA A 212 -27.65 -0.50 -27.12
N GLY A 213 -28.35 0.60 -26.92
CA GLY A 213 -29.61 1.10 -27.43
C GLY A 213 -30.07 2.11 -26.38
N TYR A 214 -30.19 3.38 -26.74
CA TYR A 214 -30.97 4.36 -25.98
C TYR A 214 -31.61 5.31 -26.99
N GLN A 215 -32.94 5.21 -27.08
CA GLN A 215 -33.83 6.00 -27.93
C GLN A 215 -34.14 7.35 -27.28
N ALA A 216 -34.06 8.41 -28.07
CA ALA A 216 -34.93 9.60 -28.05
C ALA A 216 -34.77 10.21 -29.44
N GLY A 217 -35.70 10.04 -30.37
CA GLY A 217 -37.00 10.71 -30.39
C GLY A 217 -36.93 11.79 -31.48
N ALA A 218 -37.17 11.40 -32.73
CA ALA A 218 -37.24 12.30 -33.88
C ALA A 218 -38.70 12.35 -34.35
N ASP A 219 -39.28 13.55 -34.35
CA ASP A 219 -40.45 13.87 -35.16
C ASP A 219 -39.99 14.68 -36.37
N LEU A 220 -40.32 14.17 -37.55
CA LEU A 220 -40.16 14.81 -38.86
C LEU A 220 -41.49 15.47 -39.24
N SER A 221 -41.45 16.75 -39.59
CA SER A 221 -42.43 17.35 -40.53
C SER A 221 -41.77 18.48 -41.31
N ALA A 222 -42.01 18.48 -42.61
CA ALA A 222 -41.28 19.20 -43.65
C ALA A 222 -41.80 20.64 -43.94
N ASP A 223 -41.02 21.33 -44.78
CA ASP A 223 -41.35 22.43 -45.72
C ASP A 223 -41.00 23.89 -45.33
N PRO A 224 -40.66 24.80 -46.29
CA PRO A 224 -39.46 25.62 -46.22
C PRO A 224 -39.81 27.12 -46.29
N SER A 225 -38.80 27.98 -46.14
CA SER A 225 -38.68 29.33 -46.72
C SER A 225 -38.08 30.34 -45.74
N HIS A 226 -37.09 31.07 -46.26
CA HIS A 226 -36.60 32.37 -45.80
C HIS A 226 -36.02 32.52 -44.38
N ARG A 227 -34.68 32.56 -44.33
CA ARG A 227 -33.84 33.71 -43.88
C ARG A 227 -32.38 33.26 -43.80
N GLN A 228 -31.53 33.52 -44.80
CA GLN A 228 -30.60 34.68 -44.86
C GLN A 228 -29.95 35.02 -43.50
N HIS A 229 -28.74 34.53 -43.22
CA HIS A 229 -27.48 35.29 -43.32
C HIS A 229 -26.23 34.43 -42.92
N PRO A 230 -25.02 34.73 -43.44
CA PRO A 230 -23.84 33.86 -43.40
C PRO A 230 -22.79 34.25 -42.31
N PRO A 231 -21.65 33.52 -42.19
CA PRO A 231 -20.76 33.50 -41.02
C PRO A 231 -19.45 34.31 -41.19
N TYR A 232 -18.58 34.18 -40.17
CA TYR A 232 -17.14 34.49 -40.08
C TYR A 232 -16.73 35.78 -39.35
N ARG A 233 -15.85 35.62 -38.34
CA ARG A 233 -14.92 36.67 -37.93
C ARG A 233 -13.50 36.08 -37.83
N GLN A 234 -12.68 36.46 -38.80
CA GLN A 234 -11.26 36.12 -38.95
C GLN A 234 -10.42 37.30 -38.45
N TRP A 235 -9.25 37.00 -37.90
CA TRP A 235 -8.18 37.94 -37.53
C TRP A 235 -7.55 38.61 -38.77
N ARG A 236 -7.25 39.93 -38.73
CA ARG A 236 -5.92 40.58 -38.91
C ARG A 236 -5.98 42.10 -39.24
N SER A 237 -4.97 42.80 -38.69
CA SER A 237 -4.13 43.90 -39.22
C SER A 237 -4.63 45.34 -39.45
N GLY A 238 -3.85 46.28 -38.89
CA GLY A 238 -3.38 47.55 -39.49
C GLY A 238 -4.36 48.73 -39.43
N GLU A 239 -4.11 49.78 -38.64
CA GLU A 239 -3.19 50.93 -38.84
C GLU A 239 -3.82 52.13 -39.56
N ALA A 240 -3.41 53.32 -39.07
CA ALA A 240 -3.57 54.69 -39.60
C ALA A 240 -4.93 55.41 -39.41
N HIS A 241 -5.01 56.29 -38.42
CA HIS A 241 -4.81 57.74 -38.59
C HIS A 241 -4.58 58.43 -37.25
#